data_AF-A0A2N3MYV1-F1
#
_entry.id   AF-A0A2N3MYV1-F1
#
_cell.length_a   1.000
_cell.length_b   1.000
_cell.length_c   1.000
_cell.angle_alpha   90.00
_cell.angle_beta   90.00
_cell.angle_gamma   90.00
#
_symmetry.space_group_name_H-M   'P 1'
#
loop_
_entity.id
_entity.type
_entity.pdbx_description
1 polymer ?
#
loop_
_entity_poly.entity_id
_entity_poly.type
_entity_poly.pdbx_seq_one_letter_code
_entity_poly.pdbx_strand_id
1 'polypeptide(L)' 'MASRPTVSIIGKDGRPSGQTHVMPAVFSSPIRPDIVQKVHTGLAKNKRQPYAVSVKAGHQTSAESWGTG' A
#
# COMPACT_ATOMS: atom_id res chain seq x y z
N MET A 1 -16.26 24.79 -10.88
CA MET A 1 -17.14 24.29 -9.82
C MET A 1 -17.80 23.01 -10.35
N ALA A 2 -17.37 21.83 -9.92
CA ALA A 2 -18.03 20.59 -10.33
C ALA A 2 -19.33 20.43 -9.53
N SER A 3 -20.46 20.35 -10.23
CA SER A 3 -21.76 20.05 -9.64
C SER A 3 -21.69 18.67 -8.95
N ARG A 4 -22.04 18.61 -7.66
CA ARG A 4 -22.07 17.37 -6.88
C ARG A 4 -23.48 16.77 -7.02
N PRO A 5 -23.65 15.63 -7.72
CA PRO A 5 -24.97 15.05 -7.93
C PRO A 5 -25.56 14.54 -6.61
N THR A 6 -26.88 14.53 -6.54
CA THR A 6 -27.63 13.86 -5.48
C THR A 6 -27.73 12.37 -5.80
N VAL A 7 -27.42 11.51 -4.83
CA VAL A 7 -27.47 10.05 -4.95
C VAL A 7 -28.59 9.47 -4.11
N SER A 8 -29.23 8.41 -4.60
CA SER A 8 -30.34 7.72 -3.91
C SER A 8 -29.81 6.63 -2.97
N ILE A 9 -30.39 6.52 -1.77
CA ILE A 9 -30.03 5.48 -0.80
C ILE A 9 -30.88 4.24 -1.06
N ILE A 10 -30.23 3.10 -1.30
CA ILE A 10 -30.88 1.82 -1.53
C ILE A 10 -31.13 1.12 -0.18
N GLY A 11 -32.35 0.61 0.01
CA GLY A 11 -32.76 -0.16 1.18
C GLY A 11 -32.24 -1.60 1.16
N LYS A 12 -32.43 -2.32 2.28
CA LYS A 12 -31.96 -3.72 2.43
C LYS A 12 -32.62 -4.69 1.44
N ASP A 13 -33.81 -4.35 0.97
CA ASP A 13 -34.58 -5.07 -0.04
C ASP A 13 -34.13 -4.79 -1.48
N GLY A 14 -33.08 -3.97 -1.66
CA GLY A 14 -32.55 -3.58 -2.96
C GLY A 14 -33.37 -2.51 -3.67
N ARG A 15 -34.43 -1.99 -3.03
CA ARG A 15 -35.28 -0.93 -3.60
C ARG A 15 -34.83 0.46 -3.13
N PRO A 16 -35.09 1.52 -3.90
CA PRO A 16 -34.83 2.89 -3.43
C PRO A 16 -35.63 3.19 -2.16
N SER A 17 -34.95 3.65 -1.11
CA SER A 17 -35.58 3.98 0.18
C SER A 17 -36.37 5.30 0.16
N GLY A 18 -36.35 6.03 -0.96
CA GLY A 18 -36.87 7.40 -1.08
C GLY A 18 -35.96 8.46 -0.46
N GLN A 19 -34.96 8.07 0.33
CA GLN A 19 -33.97 8.97 0.89
C GLN A 19 -32.86 9.27 -0.13
N THR A 20 -32.34 10.50 -0.07
CA THR A 20 -31.26 10.96 -0.95
C THR A 20 -30.19 11.67 -0.15
N HIS A 21 -28.96 11.67 -0.68
CA HIS A 21 -27.84 12.38 -0.09
C HIS A 21 -26.98 13.02 -1.18
N VAL A 22 -26.40 14.18 -0.91
CA VAL A 22 -25.47 14.82 -1.85
C VAL A 22 -24.16 14.05 -1.88
N MET A 23 -23.64 13.72 -3.07
CA MET A 23 -22.38 12.98 -3.21
C MET A 23 -21.25 13.70 -2.46
N PRO A 24 -20.54 13.06 -1.49
CA PRO A 24 -19.43 13.67 -0.76
C PRO A 24 -18.33 14.24 -1.67
N ALA A 25 -17.71 15.35 -1.25
CA ALA A 25 -16.70 16.04 -2.07
C ALA A 25 -15.47 15.16 -2.41
N VAL A 26 -15.15 14.19 -1.56
CA VAL A 26 -14.02 13.27 -1.75
C VAL A 26 -14.12 12.48 -3.06
N PHE A 27 -15.33 12.17 -3.54
CA PHE A 27 -15.53 11.43 -4.79
C PHE A 27 -15.21 12.22 -6.06
N SER A 28 -15.07 13.55 -5.96
CA SER A 28 -14.64 14.42 -7.06
C SER A 28 -13.15 14.78 -6.97
N SER A 29 -12.41 14.18 -6.05
CA SER A 29 -10.98 14.45 -5.89
C SER A 29 -10.19 14.00 -7.13
N PRO A 30 -9.12 14.72 -7.53
CA PRO A 30 -8.28 14.30 -8.64
C PRO A 30 -7.68 12.91 -8.43
N ILE A 31 -7.78 12.05 -9.43
CA ILE A 31 -7.21 10.70 -9.38
C ILE A 31 -5.74 10.78 -9.79
N ARG A 32 -4.84 10.48 -8.83
CA ARG A 32 -3.39 10.48 -9.01
C ARG A 32 -2.80 9.09 -8.75
N PRO A 33 -2.77 8.20 -9.76
CA PRO A 33 -2.32 6.82 -9.58
C PRO A 33 -0.83 6.74 -9.20
N ASP A 34 -0.02 7.70 -9.63
CA ASP A 34 1.39 7.83 -9.27
C ASP A 34 1.59 8.06 -7.76
N ILE A 35 0.80 8.95 -7.17
CA ILE A 35 0.84 9.23 -5.73
C ILE A 35 0.36 8.02 -4.94
N VAL A 36 -0.75 7.41 -5.36
CA VAL A 36 -1.29 6.20 -4.73
C VAL A 36 -0.24 5.08 -4.72
N GLN A 37 0.40 4.82 -5.86
CA GLN A 37 1.41 3.78 -5.98
C GLN A 37 2.64 4.07 -5.11
N LYS A 38 3.10 5.33 -5.08
CA LYS A 38 4.25 5.75 -4.25
C LYS A 38 3.97 5.55 -2.76
N VAL A 39 2.81 6.00 -2.27
CA VAL A 39 2.42 5.87 -0.86
C VAL A 39 2.18 4.41 -0.50
N HIS A 40 1.46 3.66 -1.33
CA HIS A 40 1.20 2.23 -1.11
C HIS A 40 2.51 1.45 -1.00
N THR A 41 3.43 1.65 -1.95
CA THR A 41 4.74 1.00 -1.94
C THR A 41 5.54 1.36 -0.69
N GLY A 42 5.53 2.63 -0.28
CA GLY A 42 6.20 3.08 0.95
C GLY A 42 5.64 2.41 2.20
N LEU A 43 4.32 2.40 2.37
CA LEU A 43 3.66 1.80 3.55
C LEU A 43 3.80 0.27 3.58
N ALA A 44 3.74 -0.39 2.43
CA ALA A 44 3.92 -1.84 2.32
C ALA A 44 5.29 -2.28 2.87
N LYS A 45 6.31 -1.41 2.79
CA LYS A 45 7.65 -1.72 3.29
C LYS A 45 7.71 -1.86 4.81
N ASN A 46 6.82 -1.20 5.54
CA ASN A 46 6.87 -1.09 7.00
C ASN A 46 6.44 -2.37 7.72
N LYS A 47 5.72 -3.27 7.05
CA LYS A 47 5.26 -4.54 7.63
C LYS A 47 6.26 -5.70 7.45
N ARG A 48 7.39 -5.45 6.79
CA ARG A 48 8.36 -6.49 6.46
C ARG A 48 9.18 -6.87 7.69
N GLN A 49 9.42 -8.16 7.87
CA GLN A 49 10.34 -8.66 8.90
C GLN A 49 11.78 -8.68 8.34
N PRO A 50 12.79 -8.25 9.11
CA PRO A 50 14.18 -8.31 8.69
C PRO A 50 14.64 -9.75 8.60
N TYR A 51 15.50 -10.03 7.62
CA TYR A 51 16.18 -11.31 7.47
C TYR A 51 17.63 -11.03 7.09
N ALA A 52 18.55 -11.85 7.59
CA ALA A 52 19.98 -11.71 7.36
C ALA A 52 20.66 -13.09 7.37
N VAL A 53 21.84 -13.16 6.75
CA VAL A 53 22.72 -14.33 6.87
C VAL A 53 23.38 -14.36 8.24
N SER A 54 23.86 -15.52 8.66
CA SER A 54 24.66 -15.64 9.88
C SER A 54 25.94 -14.80 9.78
N VAL A 55 26.27 -14.08 10.86
CA VAL A 55 27.52 -13.30 10.96
C VAL A 55 28.76 -14.17 10.74
N LYS A 56 28.68 -15.47 11.05
CA LYS A 56 29.81 -16.42 10.88
C LYS A 56 29.78 -17.20 9.58
N ALA A 57 28.86 -16.88 8.65
CA ALA A 57 28.81 -17.55 7.35
C ALA A 57 30.15 -17.39 6.62
N GLY A 58 30.80 -18.50 6.25
CA GLY A 58 32.13 -18.50 5.61
C GLY A 58 33.32 -18.31 6.56
N HIS A 59 33.11 -18.02 7.84
CA HIS A 59 34.18 -17.83 8.84
C HIS A 59 34.47 -19.07 9.70
N GLN A 60 33.62 -20.10 9.64
CA GLN A 60 33.79 -21.35 10.39
C GLN A 60 34.72 -22.33 9.67
N THR A 61 35.87 -21.84 9.22
CA THR A 61 36.89 -22.61 8.52
C THR A 61 38.27 -22.24 9.07
N SER A 62 39.11 -23.26 9.28
CA SER A 62 40.53 -23.07 9.59
C SER A 62 41.28 -22.99 8.28
N ALA A 63 41.67 -21.77 7.89
CA ALA A 63 42.41 -21.52 6.66
C ALA A 63 43.45 -20.42 6.87
N GLU A 64 44.63 -20.62 6.32
CA GLU A 64 45.71 -19.64 6.24
C GLU A 64 46.30 -19.63 4.81
N SER A 65 46.93 -18.52 4.43
CA SER A 65 47.59 -18.40 3.12
C SER A 65 48.86 -19.25 3.06
N TRP A 66 49.17 -19.80 1.89
CA TRP A 66 50.39 -20.59 1.67
C TRP A 66 51.66 -19.73 1.50
N GLY A 67 51.54 -18.40 1.48
CA GLY A 67 52.67 -17.49 1.21
C GLY A 67 52.93 -17.27 -0.28
N THR A 68 54.04 -16.62 -0.61
CA THR A 68 54.38 -16.21 -2.00
C THR A 68 55.19 -17.23 -2.79
N GLY A 69 55.57 -18.37 -2.18
CA GLY A 69 56.43 -19.40 -2.79
C GLY A 69 57.36 -20.06 -1.80
#